data_AF-A0A8H5F4E3-F1
#
_entry.id   AF-A0A8H5F4E3-F1
#
_cell.length_a   1.000
_cell.length_b   1.000
_cell.length_c   1.000
_cell.angle_alpha   90.00
_cell.angle_beta   90.00
_cell.angle_gamma   90.00
#
_symmetry.space_group_name_H-M   'P 1'
#
loop_
_entity.id
_entity.type
_entity.pdbx_description
1 polymer ?
#
loop_
_entity_poly.entity_id
_entity_poly.type
_entity_poly.pdbx_seq_one_letter_code
_entity_poly.pdbx_strand_id
1 'polypeptide(L)'
;MTATAAPAAAYLRENLGLLTSNDEASVHAFLNRARERASQLDRAVNRDDGAYIEHILEAERNSFHAQTWRAYCGSLKVYRGDTGLVVSHGIDQSLMLALLPRLKVRATTGTRTRACQALRDYAFMQTEFPGNVRLNLDDTFVHKGNVFTMDGLLLVPLLATAIGVETVPSREELALFSQTTSLAKTTYDFATRLLSRQRVEPGKRVKILFGEFTGLVGRVNHVQDSVVDVWLECQNYLAQIPLGCLRMHFCIGDQVKVVPGVPWNNTVGWVINIRDNTVSVYMQDRHDHVEVISEDLDFYSAPFVRELSSPAGDNTATVEVGDRVQMLSFGLQGMRGKVVTLHEAYASVFSYVHEEVVDVDLKEILVKSKGSRLDLPDRYAQQVGQAVYVVGATDLKRCRGYIRSTLSDGTAWVYLEASQRSVHLKLKDLFPIPHGDVHIEEMLRVPSTAVSSTADGPAPTENITALSTIPAITPAELANPREHLARRPKVAETYPSWLPNVAGWGVMVVQEGDPYAICTVKRVEGDSITILKGAAMETVPVQTLRALLPSLRGDLVVRITGEDVGTVQVVQKYGDEECEIRQRGAESRSRRKYPRFPTAKLARVRSALKQG
;
A
#
# COMPACT_ATOMS: atom_id res chain seq x y z
N MET A 1 -35.63 -25.30 14.97
CA MET A 1 -34.75 -24.97 16.12
C MET A 1 -34.59 -23.46 16.18
N THR A 2 -35.23 -22.84 17.16
CA THR A 2 -35.37 -21.38 17.34
C THR A 2 -34.13 -20.81 18.04
N ALA A 3 -33.15 -20.34 17.27
CA ALA A 3 -32.08 -19.49 17.80
C ALA A 3 -32.62 -18.04 17.93
N THR A 4 -32.45 -17.45 19.11
CA THR A 4 -32.98 -16.14 19.50
C THR A 4 -32.33 -15.01 18.68
N ALA A 5 -33.14 -14.08 18.16
CA ALA A 5 -32.72 -12.98 17.28
C ALA A 5 -31.93 -11.87 18.00
N ALA A 6 -31.83 -11.91 19.33
CA ALA A 6 -31.21 -10.88 20.15
C ALA A 6 -29.70 -10.64 19.89
N PRO A 7 -28.84 -11.65 19.65
CA PRO A 7 -27.40 -11.43 19.46
C PRO A 7 -27.07 -10.74 18.13
N ALA A 8 -27.83 -11.05 17.06
CA ALA A 8 -27.64 -10.42 15.75
C ALA A 8 -28.10 -8.96 15.75
N ALA A 9 -29.17 -8.64 16.46
CA ALA A 9 -29.64 -7.27 16.64
C ALA A 9 -28.66 -6.41 17.47
N ALA A 10 -28.01 -7.00 18.48
CA ALA A 10 -26.95 -6.34 19.25
C ALA A 10 -25.71 -6.04 18.38
N TYR A 11 -25.26 -7.01 17.58
CA TYR A 11 -24.12 -6.84 16.67
C TYR A 11 -24.33 -5.75 15.61
N LEU A 12 -25.54 -5.66 15.04
CA LEU A 12 -25.90 -4.63 14.05
C LEU A 12 -26.03 -3.24 14.69
N ARG A 13 -26.57 -3.12 15.90
CA ARG A 13 -26.60 -1.86 16.66
C ARG A 13 -25.21 -1.33 16.98
N GLU A 14 -24.29 -2.21 17.36
CA GLU A 14 -22.97 -1.84 17.87
C GLU A 14 -21.96 -1.51 16.76
N ASN A 15 -22.07 -2.14 15.58
CA ASN A 15 -21.05 -2.02 14.52
C ASN A 15 -21.46 -1.20 13.28
N LEU A 16 -22.76 -1.01 13.03
CA LEU A 16 -23.23 -0.30 11.82
C LEU A 16 -23.85 1.07 12.11
N GLY A 17 -24.03 1.46 13.39
CA GLY A 17 -24.64 2.74 13.75
C GLY A 17 -26.07 2.93 13.24
N LEU A 18 -26.71 1.86 12.76
CA LEU A 18 -28.06 1.88 12.24
C LEU A 18 -29.03 1.74 13.41
N LEU A 19 -29.70 2.85 13.73
CA LEU A 19 -30.93 3.03 14.52
C LEU A 19 -30.78 3.73 15.89
N THR A 20 -31.40 4.90 16.00
CA THR A 20 -32.09 5.34 17.22
C THR A 20 -33.36 4.49 17.39
N SER A 21 -33.75 4.26 18.65
CA SER A 21 -34.77 3.30 19.07
C SER A 21 -36.14 3.52 18.41
N ASN A 22 -36.59 2.57 17.57
CA ASN A 22 -37.96 2.00 17.54
C ASN A 22 -38.31 1.24 16.24
N ASP A 23 -37.42 0.39 15.69
CA ASP A 23 -37.87 -0.47 14.60
C ASP A 23 -37.18 -1.84 14.49
N GLU A 24 -37.43 -2.71 15.47
CA GLU A 24 -37.03 -4.13 15.40
C GLU A 24 -37.68 -4.87 14.23
N ALA A 25 -38.84 -4.40 13.75
CA ALA A 25 -39.52 -4.96 12.59
C ALA A 25 -38.74 -4.71 11.30
N SER A 26 -38.15 -3.53 11.14
CA SER A 26 -37.28 -3.20 10.00
C SER A 26 -36.00 -4.05 9.96
N VAL A 27 -35.39 -4.33 11.12
CA VAL A 27 -34.21 -5.24 11.21
C VAL A 27 -34.59 -6.67 10.85
N HIS A 28 -35.72 -7.16 11.37
CA HIS A 28 -36.22 -8.50 11.03
C HIS A 28 -36.59 -8.63 9.54
N ALA A 29 -37.23 -7.60 8.97
CA ALA A 29 -37.56 -7.56 7.55
C ALA A 29 -36.30 -7.49 6.66
N PHE A 30 -35.25 -6.81 7.11
CA PHE A 30 -33.95 -6.80 6.42
C PHE A 30 -33.27 -8.17 6.48
N LEU A 31 -33.16 -8.78 7.65
CA LEU A 31 -32.52 -10.09 7.84
C LEU A 31 -33.25 -11.22 7.12
N ASN A 32 -34.59 -11.20 7.11
CA ASN A 32 -35.38 -12.18 6.37
C ASN A 32 -35.18 -12.03 4.85
N ARG A 33 -35.14 -10.80 4.34
CA ARG A 33 -34.81 -10.53 2.93
C ARG A 33 -33.40 -10.99 2.56
N ALA A 34 -32.42 -10.77 3.45
CA ALA A 34 -31.05 -11.23 3.24
C ALA A 34 -30.96 -12.77 3.20
N ARG A 35 -31.63 -13.47 4.12
CA ARG A 35 -31.68 -14.94 4.15
C ARG A 35 -32.38 -15.53 2.92
N GLU A 36 -33.50 -14.95 2.53
CA GLU A 36 -34.25 -15.40 1.36
C GLU A 36 -33.42 -15.23 0.08
N ARG A 37 -32.70 -14.11 -0.05
CA ARG A 37 -31.79 -13.86 -1.19
C ARG A 37 -30.57 -14.78 -1.19
N ALA A 38 -29.95 -15.03 -0.05
CA ALA A 38 -28.86 -16.02 0.05
C ALA A 38 -29.33 -17.41 -0.38
N SER A 39 -30.55 -17.82 0.00
CA SER A 39 -31.17 -19.07 -0.45
C SER A 39 -31.50 -19.10 -1.95
N GLN A 40 -31.81 -17.94 -2.55
CA GLN A 40 -32.06 -17.84 -3.99
C GLN A 40 -30.76 -17.88 -4.80
N LEU A 41 -29.69 -17.23 -4.33
CA LEU A 41 -28.37 -17.28 -4.96
C LEU A 41 -27.79 -18.69 -4.93
N ASP A 42 -27.90 -19.38 -3.79
CA ASP A 42 -27.45 -20.76 -3.64
C ASP A 42 -28.23 -21.71 -4.59
N ARG A 43 -29.54 -21.50 -4.74
CA ARG A 43 -30.37 -22.23 -5.72
C ARG A 43 -30.00 -21.93 -7.18
N ALA A 44 -29.56 -20.71 -7.48
CA ALA A 44 -29.17 -20.29 -8.82
C ALA A 44 -27.81 -20.83 -9.23
N VAL A 45 -26.83 -20.77 -8.33
CA VAL A 45 -25.49 -21.35 -8.50
C VAL A 45 -25.61 -22.86 -8.73
N ASN A 46 -26.47 -23.54 -7.99
CA ASN A 46 -26.72 -24.97 -8.18
C ASN A 46 -27.46 -25.33 -9.48
N ARG A 47 -27.98 -24.35 -10.24
CA ARG A 47 -28.68 -24.56 -11.52
C ARG A 47 -27.88 -24.12 -12.74
N ASP A 48 -26.66 -23.59 -12.55
CA ASP A 48 -25.83 -23.02 -13.63
C ASP A 48 -26.56 -21.93 -14.46
N ASP A 49 -27.50 -21.22 -13.81
CA ASP A 49 -28.30 -20.19 -14.47
C ASP A 49 -27.55 -18.85 -14.49
N GLY A 50 -26.54 -18.76 -15.34
CA GLY A 50 -25.63 -17.63 -15.43
C GLY A 50 -26.33 -16.28 -15.65
N ALA A 51 -27.47 -16.26 -16.34
CA ALA A 51 -28.27 -15.05 -16.54
C ALA A 51 -28.96 -14.58 -15.26
N TYR A 52 -29.43 -15.51 -14.42
CA TYR A 52 -30.04 -15.19 -13.13
C TYR A 52 -29.00 -14.81 -12.07
N ILE A 53 -27.80 -15.40 -12.15
CA ILE A 53 -26.65 -15.00 -11.32
C ILE A 53 -26.18 -13.58 -11.67
N GLU A 54 -26.02 -13.26 -12.97
CA GLU A 54 -25.77 -11.89 -13.44
C GLU A 54 -26.86 -10.93 -12.96
N HIS A 55 -28.14 -11.30 -13.04
CA HIS A 55 -29.24 -10.46 -12.55
C HIS A 55 -29.20 -10.24 -11.04
N ILE A 56 -28.83 -11.23 -10.22
CA ILE A 56 -28.67 -11.04 -8.76
C ILE A 56 -27.43 -10.19 -8.45
N LEU A 57 -26.31 -10.43 -9.13
CA LEU A 57 -25.08 -9.65 -8.96
C LEU A 57 -25.26 -8.19 -9.43
N GLU A 58 -26.05 -7.97 -10.46
CA GLU A 58 -26.45 -6.65 -10.94
C GLU A 58 -27.43 -6.00 -9.95
N ALA A 59 -28.34 -6.77 -9.34
CA ALA A 59 -29.18 -6.29 -8.24
C ALA A 59 -28.37 -5.98 -6.95
N GLU A 60 -27.25 -6.67 -6.69
CA GLU A 60 -26.31 -6.36 -5.61
C GLU A 60 -25.41 -5.17 -5.93
N ARG A 61 -24.90 -5.04 -7.17
CA ARG A 61 -24.22 -3.81 -7.62
C ARG A 61 -25.14 -2.58 -7.55
N ASN A 62 -26.43 -2.81 -7.77
CA ASN A 62 -27.50 -1.83 -7.63
C ASN A 62 -28.11 -1.82 -6.23
N SER A 63 -27.56 -2.55 -5.26
CA SER A 63 -28.00 -2.47 -3.87
C SER A 63 -27.47 -1.17 -3.27
N PHE A 64 -28.33 -0.17 -3.27
CA PHE A 64 -28.07 1.09 -2.62
C PHE A 64 -28.03 0.80 -1.12
N HIS A 65 -26.86 0.87 -0.51
CA HIS A 65 -26.71 0.77 0.95
C HIS A 65 -26.44 2.15 1.53
N ALA A 66 -26.97 2.39 2.73
CA ALA A 66 -26.55 3.55 3.51
C ALA A 66 -25.04 3.45 3.73
N GLN A 67 -24.40 4.60 3.86
CA GLN A 67 -22.95 4.75 3.99
C GLN A 67 -22.16 4.25 2.76
N THR A 68 -22.70 4.48 1.57
CA THR A 68 -21.99 4.27 0.29
C THR A 68 -21.83 5.58 -0.47
N TRP A 69 -20.79 5.66 -1.30
CA TRP A 69 -20.45 6.85 -2.08
C TRP A 69 -20.97 6.72 -3.52
N ARG A 70 -21.69 7.73 -3.99
CA ARG A 70 -22.30 7.73 -5.32
C ARG A 70 -22.14 9.08 -6.00
N ALA A 71 -21.93 9.06 -7.31
CA ALA A 71 -21.94 10.29 -8.09
C ALA A 71 -23.38 10.81 -8.25
N TYR A 72 -23.57 12.12 -8.09
CA TYR A 72 -24.87 12.73 -8.30
C TYR A 72 -25.21 12.84 -9.78
N CYS A 73 -26.36 12.26 -10.19
CA CYS A 73 -26.86 12.31 -11.56
C CYS A 73 -28.28 12.89 -11.69
N GLY A 74 -28.82 13.50 -10.62
CA GLY A 74 -30.18 14.04 -10.58
C GLY A 74 -30.38 15.36 -11.33
N SER A 75 -31.53 15.99 -11.09
CA SER A 75 -32.01 17.19 -11.80
C SER A 75 -31.24 18.47 -11.47
N LEU A 76 -30.56 18.53 -10.32
CA LEU A 76 -29.78 19.70 -9.90
C LEU A 76 -28.46 19.77 -10.69
N LYS A 77 -28.50 20.38 -11.87
CA LYS A 77 -27.37 20.47 -12.82
C LYS A 77 -26.05 20.96 -12.18
N VAL A 78 -26.12 21.80 -11.14
CA VAL A 78 -24.93 22.35 -10.45
C VAL A 78 -24.11 21.26 -9.74
N TYR A 79 -24.77 20.20 -9.27
CA TYR A 79 -24.15 19.10 -8.52
C TYR A 79 -23.83 17.89 -9.40
N ARG A 80 -24.07 17.95 -10.72
CA ARG A 80 -23.86 16.80 -11.61
C ARG A 80 -22.38 16.39 -11.61
N GLY A 81 -22.14 15.13 -11.23
CA GLY A 81 -20.81 14.53 -11.09
C GLY A 81 -20.19 14.68 -9.70
N ASP A 82 -20.80 15.44 -8.79
CA ASP A 82 -20.30 15.58 -7.42
C ASP A 82 -20.48 14.26 -6.67
N THR A 83 -19.52 13.91 -5.80
CA THR A 83 -19.63 12.74 -4.94
C THR A 83 -20.55 13.05 -3.75
N GLY A 84 -21.53 12.17 -3.52
CA GLY A 84 -22.41 12.23 -2.35
C GLY A 84 -22.38 10.94 -1.53
N LEU A 85 -22.71 11.09 -0.25
CA LEU A 85 -22.87 9.98 0.69
C LEU A 85 -24.35 9.58 0.77
N VAL A 86 -24.67 8.30 0.58
CA VAL A 86 -26.02 7.78 0.81
C VAL A 86 -26.24 7.70 2.32
N VAL A 87 -27.11 8.54 2.88
CA VAL A 87 -27.33 8.61 4.34
C VAL A 87 -28.42 7.63 4.80
N SER A 88 -29.54 7.59 4.08
CA SER A 88 -30.68 6.77 4.43
C SER A 88 -31.55 6.41 3.24
N HIS A 89 -32.41 5.40 3.45
CA HIS A 89 -33.49 5.03 2.54
C HIS A 89 -34.77 5.71 2.99
N GLY A 90 -35.40 6.44 2.08
CA GLY A 90 -36.77 6.91 2.24
C GLY A 90 -37.78 5.78 2.04
N ILE A 91 -39.01 6.05 2.45
CA ILE A 91 -40.14 5.09 2.43
C ILE A 91 -40.50 4.69 0.99
N ASP A 92 -40.35 5.61 0.03
CA ASP A 92 -40.79 5.44 -1.36
C ASP A 92 -39.67 4.92 -2.30
N GLN A 93 -38.73 4.12 -1.77
CA GLN A 93 -37.52 3.71 -2.48
C GLN A 93 -36.61 4.88 -2.94
N SER A 94 -36.93 6.09 -2.50
CA SER A 94 -36.05 7.24 -2.64
C SER A 94 -34.85 7.05 -1.71
N LEU A 95 -33.68 7.51 -2.12
CA LEU A 95 -32.47 7.53 -1.32
C LEU A 95 -32.14 8.96 -0.97
N MET A 96 -31.74 9.18 0.28
CA MET A 96 -31.28 10.49 0.73
C MET A 96 -29.78 10.57 0.52
N LEU A 97 -29.37 11.41 -0.43
CA LEU A 97 -27.96 11.66 -0.72
C LEU A 97 -27.53 12.97 -0.04
N ALA A 98 -26.48 12.91 0.77
CA ALA A 98 -25.82 14.08 1.33
C ALA A 98 -24.70 14.55 0.41
N LEU A 99 -24.74 15.83 0.04
CA LEU A 99 -23.78 16.50 -0.85
C LEU A 99 -23.12 17.69 -0.16
N LEU A 100 -21.89 18.00 -0.56
CA LEU A 100 -21.26 19.25 -0.18
C LEU A 100 -21.88 20.41 -0.97
N PRO A 101 -22.44 21.44 -0.31
CA PRO A 101 -23.16 22.48 -1.02
C PRO A 101 -22.24 23.44 -1.80
N ARG A 102 -22.76 23.97 -2.90
CA ARG A 102 -22.10 24.94 -3.79
C ARG A 102 -22.81 26.29 -3.73
N LEU A 103 -22.76 26.96 -2.58
CA LEU A 103 -23.44 28.25 -2.35
C LEU A 103 -22.50 29.45 -2.60
N LYS A 104 -22.96 30.42 -3.39
CA LYS A 104 -22.28 31.71 -3.57
C LYS A 104 -22.68 32.66 -2.43
N VAL A 105 -21.71 33.02 -1.59
CA VAL A 105 -21.90 33.89 -0.41
C VAL A 105 -22.18 35.34 -0.81
N ARG A 106 -21.59 35.81 -1.91
CA ARG A 106 -21.89 37.11 -2.52
C ARG A 106 -22.17 36.91 -4.01
N ALA A 107 -23.11 37.68 -4.54
CA ALA A 107 -23.36 37.74 -5.97
C ALA A 107 -22.15 38.40 -6.65
N THR A 108 -21.09 37.64 -6.93
CA THR A 108 -20.10 38.03 -7.90
C THR A 108 -20.80 38.02 -9.26
N THR A 109 -21.27 39.20 -9.66
CA THR A 109 -21.91 39.46 -10.94
C THR A 109 -20.92 39.14 -12.05
N GLY A 110 -21.15 38.06 -12.80
CA GLY A 110 -20.53 37.88 -14.12
C GLY A 110 -20.01 36.48 -14.44
N THR A 111 -19.63 35.65 -13.46
CA THR A 111 -19.04 34.34 -13.77
C THR A 111 -20.06 33.20 -13.65
N ARG A 112 -20.31 32.52 -14.78
CA ARG A 112 -21.13 31.28 -14.86
C ARG A 112 -20.44 30.06 -14.21
N THR A 113 -19.34 30.26 -13.51
CA THR A 113 -18.60 29.19 -12.83
C THR A 113 -19.40 28.65 -11.63
N ARG A 114 -19.29 27.32 -11.45
CA ARG A 114 -19.84 26.63 -10.27
C ARG A 114 -19.08 27.12 -9.03
N ALA A 115 -19.78 27.34 -7.92
CA ALA A 115 -19.12 27.65 -6.66
C ALA A 115 -18.33 26.43 -6.16
N CYS A 116 -17.27 26.66 -5.40
CA CYS A 116 -16.53 25.59 -4.73
C CYS A 116 -17.43 24.87 -3.72
N GLN A 117 -17.23 23.56 -3.56
CA GLN A 117 -17.85 22.78 -2.49
C GLN A 117 -17.29 23.25 -1.15
N ALA A 118 -18.15 23.47 -0.17
CA ALA A 118 -17.76 23.78 1.18
C ALA A 118 -18.88 23.43 2.15
N LEU A 119 -18.56 23.07 3.39
CA LEU A 119 -19.56 22.97 4.44
C LEU A 119 -20.12 24.36 4.77
N ARG A 120 -21.42 24.36 5.07
CA ARG A 120 -22.22 25.57 5.32
C ARG A 120 -23.15 25.27 6.48
N ASP A 121 -22.56 25.24 7.68
CA ASP A 121 -23.30 24.94 8.91
C ASP A 121 -24.43 25.95 9.17
N TYR A 122 -25.28 25.62 10.13
CA TYR A 122 -26.43 26.45 10.45
C TYR A 122 -26.05 27.89 10.86
N ALA A 123 -25.01 28.05 11.68
CA ALA A 123 -24.57 29.36 12.18
C ALA A 123 -24.04 30.25 11.05
N PHE A 124 -23.24 29.68 10.14
CA PHE A 124 -22.78 30.32 8.92
C PHE A 124 -23.97 30.74 8.06
N MET A 125 -24.92 29.84 7.83
CA MET A 125 -26.08 30.08 6.98
C MET A 125 -26.99 31.18 7.53
N GLN A 126 -27.20 31.23 8.85
CA GLN A 126 -27.94 32.32 9.50
C GLN A 126 -27.25 33.67 9.33
N THR A 127 -25.92 33.69 9.43
CA THR A 127 -25.11 34.92 9.35
C THR A 127 -25.06 35.48 7.93
N GLU A 128 -24.82 34.63 6.93
CA GLU A 128 -24.67 35.04 5.53
C GLU A 128 -26.01 35.19 4.79
N PHE A 129 -27.06 34.48 5.22
CA PHE A 129 -28.38 34.52 4.59
C PHE A 129 -29.51 34.79 5.61
N PRO A 130 -29.45 35.92 6.35
CA PRO A 130 -30.42 36.23 7.38
C PRO A 130 -31.85 36.26 6.83
N GLY A 131 -32.79 35.68 7.56
CA GLY A 131 -34.22 35.60 7.19
C GLY A 131 -34.60 34.55 6.15
N ASN A 132 -33.63 33.88 5.52
CA ASN A 132 -33.88 32.85 4.48
C ASN A 132 -33.52 31.42 4.93
N VAL A 133 -33.32 31.23 6.24
CA VAL A 133 -32.99 29.95 6.85
C VAL A 133 -34.07 29.62 7.88
N ARG A 134 -34.65 28.43 7.80
CA ARG A 134 -35.70 27.96 8.73
C ARG A 134 -35.27 26.63 9.34
N LEU A 135 -35.25 26.53 10.66
CA LEU A 135 -34.95 25.29 11.36
C LEU A 135 -36.18 24.35 11.31
N ASN A 136 -35.94 23.07 11.07
CA ASN A 136 -36.94 22.01 11.16
C ASN A 136 -36.87 21.31 12.53
N LEU A 137 -37.85 20.47 12.84
CA LEU A 137 -37.92 19.74 14.12
C LEU A 137 -36.92 18.58 14.22
N ASP A 138 -36.35 18.14 13.10
CA ASP A 138 -35.50 16.96 12.96
C ASP A 138 -34.00 17.30 12.94
N ASP A 139 -33.60 18.43 13.55
CA ASP A 139 -32.23 18.95 13.50
C ASP A 139 -31.71 19.08 12.06
N THR A 140 -32.58 19.55 11.16
CA THR A 140 -32.22 20.02 9.82
C THR A 140 -32.67 21.45 9.64
N PHE A 141 -32.19 22.13 8.60
CA PHE A 141 -32.68 23.46 8.25
C PHE A 141 -32.93 23.58 6.76
N VAL A 142 -33.85 24.47 6.39
CA VAL A 142 -34.24 24.73 5.00
C VAL A 142 -33.71 26.08 4.55
N HIS A 143 -33.04 26.09 3.41
CA HIS A 143 -32.66 27.31 2.69
C HIS A 143 -33.07 27.22 1.22
N LYS A 144 -33.88 28.19 0.76
CA LYS A 144 -34.41 28.25 -0.61
C LYS A 144 -35.07 26.93 -1.08
N GLY A 145 -35.83 26.29 -0.19
CA GLY A 145 -36.52 25.04 -0.47
C GLY A 145 -35.65 23.77 -0.45
N ASN A 146 -34.34 23.90 -0.18
CA ASN A 146 -33.44 22.76 -0.02
C ASN A 146 -33.18 22.49 1.45
N VAL A 147 -33.06 21.22 1.81
CA VAL A 147 -32.85 20.76 3.20
C VAL A 147 -31.36 20.54 3.45
N PHE A 148 -30.88 20.97 4.60
CA PHE A 148 -29.49 20.85 5.02
C PHE A 148 -29.41 20.24 6.42
N THR A 149 -28.36 19.47 6.68
CA THR A 149 -28.01 19.01 8.04
C THR A 149 -27.44 20.17 8.86
N MET A 150 -27.45 20.09 10.20
CA MET A 150 -26.87 21.15 11.06
C MET A 150 -25.39 21.44 10.79
N ASP A 151 -24.63 20.41 10.42
CA ASP A 151 -23.21 20.48 10.03
C ASP A 151 -23.00 20.94 8.57
N GLY A 152 -24.07 21.20 7.83
CA GLY A 152 -24.02 21.96 6.58
C GLY A 152 -23.89 21.14 5.30
N LEU A 153 -24.30 19.86 5.31
CA LEU A 153 -24.47 19.07 4.10
C LEU A 153 -25.85 19.32 3.48
N LEU A 154 -25.92 19.32 2.15
CA LEU A 154 -27.18 19.39 1.41
C LEU A 154 -27.80 17.99 1.29
N LEU A 155 -29.03 17.82 1.74
CA LEU A 155 -29.79 16.59 1.62
C LEU A 155 -30.68 16.61 0.37
N VAL A 156 -30.44 15.68 -0.55
CA VAL A 156 -31.22 15.55 -1.80
C VAL A 156 -31.90 14.19 -1.86
N PRO A 157 -33.24 14.14 -1.86
CA PRO A 157 -33.96 12.91 -2.16
C PRO A 157 -33.78 12.58 -3.65
N LEU A 158 -33.33 11.36 -3.93
CA LEU A 158 -33.16 10.84 -5.27
C LEU A 158 -33.96 9.57 -5.45
N LEU A 159 -34.61 9.42 -6.61
CA LEU A 159 -35.08 8.11 -7.03
C LEU A 159 -33.86 7.22 -7.32
N ALA A 160 -33.97 5.92 -7.06
CA ALA A 160 -32.91 4.96 -7.34
C ALA A 160 -32.38 5.03 -8.78
N THR A 161 -33.23 5.41 -9.74
CA THR A 161 -32.87 5.59 -11.15
C THR A 161 -32.02 6.83 -11.46
N ALA A 162 -31.94 7.79 -10.54
CA ALA A 162 -31.23 9.06 -10.70
C ALA A 162 -29.85 9.09 -10.01
N ILE A 163 -29.39 7.95 -9.51
CA ILE A 163 -28.11 7.80 -8.81
C ILE A 163 -27.06 7.32 -9.80
N GLY A 164 -25.90 7.97 -9.78
CA GLY A 164 -24.78 7.62 -10.62
C GLY A 164 -24.04 6.37 -10.16
N VAL A 165 -22.96 6.08 -10.87
CA VAL A 165 -22.04 4.97 -10.58
C VAL A 165 -21.46 5.11 -9.17
N GLU A 166 -21.11 3.96 -8.55
CA GLU A 166 -20.28 3.96 -7.35
C GLU A 166 -19.01 4.75 -7.61
N THR A 167 -18.69 5.65 -6.69
CA THR A 167 -17.53 6.51 -6.80
C THR A 167 -16.79 6.56 -5.48
N VAL A 168 -15.57 7.07 -5.48
CA VAL A 168 -14.80 7.33 -4.26
C VAL A 168 -14.69 8.85 -4.14
N PRO A 169 -14.97 9.45 -2.96
CA PRO A 169 -14.83 10.88 -2.79
C PRO A 169 -13.39 11.30 -2.96
N SER A 170 -13.15 12.54 -3.39
CA SER A 170 -11.80 13.10 -3.33
C SER A 170 -11.35 13.22 -1.86
N ARG A 171 -10.04 13.38 -1.63
CA ARG A 171 -9.51 13.49 -0.25
C ARG A 171 -9.97 14.76 0.45
N GLU A 172 -10.11 15.85 -0.31
CA GLU A 172 -10.67 17.10 0.18
C GLU A 172 -12.15 16.96 0.51
N GLU A 173 -12.92 16.27 -0.34
CA GLU A 173 -14.32 15.95 -0.07
C GLU A 173 -14.43 15.09 1.19
N LEU A 174 -13.64 14.01 1.29
CA LEU A 174 -13.65 13.11 2.43
C LEU A 174 -13.28 13.81 3.75
N ALA A 175 -12.32 14.74 3.70
CA ALA A 175 -11.94 15.57 4.84
C ALA A 175 -13.07 16.50 5.29
N LEU A 176 -13.82 17.07 4.35
CA LEU A 176 -15.03 17.84 4.67
C LEU A 176 -16.10 16.92 5.27
N PHE A 177 -16.39 15.77 4.65
CA PHE A 177 -17.36 14.82 5.20
C PHE A 177 -16.96 14.28 6.60
N SER A 178 -15.66 14.14 6.91
CA SER A 178 -15.22 13.70 8.24
C SER A 178 -15.50 14.70 9.36
N GLN A 179 -15.79 15.96 9.04
CA GLN A 179 -16.21 16.98 10.00
C GLN A 179 -17.71 16.88 10.31
N THR A 180 -18.43 15.98 9.64
CA THR A 180 -19.88 15.84 9.73
C THR A 180 -20.26 14.59 10.53
N THR A 181 -21.45 14.64 11.12
CA THR A 181 -22.06 13.54 11.88
C THR A 181 -22.63 12.44 10.98
N SER A 182 -22.82 12.74 9.69
CA SER A 182 -23.43 11.81 8.72
C SER A 182 -22.50 10.70 8.25
N LEU A 183 -21.17 10.85 8.41
CA LEU A 183 -20.19 9.87 7.96
C LEU A 183 -19.80 8.90 9.08
N ALA A 184 -20.12 7.62 8.90
CA ALA A 184 -19.69 6.57 9.81
C ALA A 184 -18.18 6.35 9.71
N LYS A 185 -17.52 6.12 10.86
CA LYS A 185 -16.07 5.87 10.95
C LYS A 185 -15.61 4.72 10.04
N THR A 186 -16.37 3.63 9.99
CA THR A 186 -16.08 2.47 9.12
C THR A 186 -16.04 2.84 7.64
N THR A 187 -16.89 3.78 7.23
CA THR A 187 -17.00 4.26 5.84
C THR A 187 -15.90 5.25 5.50
N TYR A 188 -15.54 6.10 6.45
CA TYR A 188 -14.35 6.93 6.37
C TYR A 188 -13.08 6.08 6.20
N ASP A 189 -12.89 5.07 7.05
CA ASP A 189 -11.74 4.16 7.01
C ASP A 189 -11.69 3.41 5.67
N PHE A 190 -12.85 2.96 5.16
CA PHE A 190 -12.95 2.30 3.87
C PHE A 190 -12.59 3.23 2.71
N ALA A 191 -13.15 4.45 2.67
CA ALA A 191 -12.84 5.45 1.64
C ALA A 191 -11.36 5.85 1.67
N THR A 192 -10.79 6.04 2.85
CA THR A 192 -9.36 6.34 3.04
C THR A 192 -8.50 5.23 2.44
N ARG A 193 -8.83 3.96 2.71
CA ARG A 193 -8.12 2.82 2.12
C ARG A 193 -8.24 2.79 0.60
N LEU A 194 -9.42 3.06 0.04
CA LEU A 194 -9.61 3.13 -1.42
C LEU A 194 -8.77 4.26 -2.05
N LEU A 195 -8.72 5.43 -1.41
CA LEU A 195 -7.89 6.54 -1.86
C LEU A 195 -6.40 6.23 -1.78
N SER A 196 -5.95 5.53 -0.73
CA SER A 196 -4.56 5.10 -0.64
C SER A 196 -4.18 4.07 -1.72
N ARG A 197 -5.14 3.23 -2.17
CA ARG A 197 -4.91 2.27 -3.26
C ARG A 197 -4.64 2.94 -4.60
N GLN A 198 -5.31 4.05 -4.89
CA GLN A 198 -5.12 4.80 -6.16
C GLN A 198 -3.70 5.39 -6.30
N ARG A 199 -2.89 5.37 -5.24
CA ARG A 199 -1.55 6.00 -5.20
C ARG A 199 -0.40 5.00 -5.32
N VAL A 200 -0.72 3.71 -5.45
CA VAL A 200 0.27 2.68 -5.68
C VAL A 200 0.71 2.77 -7.14
N GLU A 201 1.89 3.34 -7.39
CA GLU A 201 2.46 3.52 -8.72
C GLU A 201 3.73 2.66 -8.90
N PRO A 202 4.10 2.29 -10.14
CA PRO A 202 5.38 1.67 -10.44
C PRO A 202 6.58 2.42 -9.81
N GLY A 203 7.53 1.67 -9.27
CA GLY A 203 8.73 2.16 -8.58
C GLY A 203 8.54 2.47 -7.10
N LYS A 204 7.31 2.63 -6.61
CA LYS A 204 7.03 2.95 -5.20
C LYS A 204 7.27 1.74 -4.30
N ARG A 205 7.71 1.98 -3.06
CA ARG A 205 7.89 0.92 -2.04
C ARG A 205 6.57 0.64 -1.32
N VAL A 206 6.25 -0.64 -1.19
CA VAL A 206 5.02 -1.13 -0.56
C VAL A 206 5.31 -2.28 0.39
N LYS A 207 4.48 -2.39 1.43
CA LYS A 207 4.45 -3.51 2.38
C LYS A 207 3.17 -4.30 2.18
N ILE A 208 3.30 -5.62 2.21
CA ILE A 208 2.18 -6.53 2.05
C ILE A 208 1.54 -6.77 3.43
N LEU A 209 0.26 -6.47 3.55
CA LEU A 209 -0.50 -6.56 4.80
C LEU A 209 -1.20 -7.91 5.00
N PHE A 210 -1.59 -8.57 3.90
CA PHE A 210 -2.37 -9.81 3.93
C PHE A 210 -1.86 -10.79 2.85
N GLY A 211 -2.11 -12.09 3.05
CA GLY A 211 -1.70 -13.17 2.15
C GLY A 211 -0.38 -13.86 2.54
N GLU A 212 0.16 -14.68 1.64
CA GLU A 212 1.35 -15.52 1.91
C GLU A 212 2.64 -14.69 2.10
N PHE A 213 2.72 -13.52 1.45
CA PHE A 213 3.85 -12.60 1.54
C PHE A 213 3.67 -11.53 2.63
N THR A 214 2.73 -11.72 3.57
CA THR A 214 2.44 -10.76 4.62
C THR A 214 3.70 -10.35 5.41
N GLY A 215 3.88 -9.05 5.58
CA GLY A 215 5.00 -8.44 6.29
C GLY A 215 6.22 -8.17 5.42
N LEU A 216 6.29 -8.73 4.21
CA LEU A 216 7.36 -8.45 3.26
C LEU A 216 7.18 -7.06 2.64
N VAL A 217 8.32 -6.48 2.26
CA VAL A 217 8.42 -5.19 1.58
C VAL A 217 8.94 -5.44 0.18
N GLY A 218 8.38 -4.74 -0.80
CA GLY A 218 8.81 -4.79 -2.18
C GLY A 218 8.62 -3.47 -2.90
N ARG A 219 8.97 -3.45 -4.18
CA ARG A 219 8.71 -2.31 -5.07
C ARG A 219 7.65 -2.68 -6.08
N VAL A 220 6.74 -1.78 -6.33
CA VAL A 220 5.74 -1.94 -7.39
C VAL A 220 6.48 -1.96 -8.73
N ASN A 221 6.27 -3.00 -9.52
CA ASN A 221 6.80 -3.12 -10.87
C ASN A 221 5.75 -2.68 -11.89
N HIS A 222 4.55 -3.22 -11.77
CA HIS A 222 3.42 -2.91 -12.65
C HIS A 222 2.10 -2.95 -11.87
N VAL A 223 1.12 -2.17 -12.31
CA VAL A 223 -0.20 -2.06 -11.70
C VAL A 223 -1.22 -2.38 -12.79
N GLN A 224 -1.98 -3.45 -12.61
CA GLN A 224 -3.01 -3.89 -13.56
C GLN A 224 -4.35 -4.05 -12.82
N ASP A 225 -5.25 -3.09 -13.02
CA ASP A 225 -6.57 -3.02 -12.41
C ASP A 225 -6.56 -3.15 -10.87
N SER A 226 -6.78 -4.37 -10.37
CA SER A 226 -6.88 -4.69 -8.94
C SER A 226 -5.71 -5.55 -8.43
N VAL A 227 -4.77 -5.90 -9.30
CA VAL A 227 -3.59 -6.72 -9.00
C VAL A 227 -2.34 -5.93 -9.32
N VAL A 228 -1.33 -6.06 -8.47
CA VAL A 228 -0.07 -5.33 -8.57
C VAL A 228 1.06 -6.32 -8.59
N ASP A 229 1.91 -6.23 -9.61
CA ASP A 229 3.16 -6.97 -9.65
C ASP A 229 4.17 -6.27 -8.73
N VAL A 230 4.55 -6.93 -7.65
CA VAL A 230 5.47 -6.41 -6.63
C VAL A 230 6.76 -7.22 -6.66
N TRP A 231 7.87 -6.53 -6.88
CA TRP A 231 9.21 -7.09 -6.76
C TRP A 231 9.63 -7.17 -5.29
N LEU A 232 9.69 -8.38 -4.74
CA LEU A 232 10.11 -8.66 -3.37
C LEU A 232 11.64 -8.69 -3.29
N GLU A 233 12.24 -7.59 -2.83
CA GLU A 233 13.70 -7.40 -2.80
C GLU A 233 14.44 -8.49 -2.01
N CYS A 234 13.83 -9.00 -0.93
CA CYS A 234 14.45 -10.02 -0.08
C CYS A 234 14.48 -11.43 -0.69
N GLN A 235 13.61 -11.71 -1.65
CA GLN A 235 13.48 -13.02 -2.30
C GLN A 235 13.89 -12.99 -3.77
N ASN A 236 14.17 -11.80 -4.32
CA ASN A 236 14.43 -11.60 -5.74
C ASN A 236 13.33 -12.23 -6.61
N TYR A 237 12.08 -12.01 -6.19
CA TYR A 237 10.88 -12.66 -6.73
C TYR A 237 9.82 -11.63 -7.11
N LEU A 238 9.19 -11.82 -8.26
CA LEU A 238 8.06 -11.00 -8.71
C LEU A 238 6.75 -11.68 -8.29
N ALA A 239 6.04 -11.08 -7.34
CA ALA A 239 4.77 -11.59 -6.82
C ALA A 239 3.59 -10.78 -7.34
N GLN A 240 2.48 -11.44 -7.64
CA GLN A 240 1.22 -10.77 -7.97
C GLN A 240 0.39 -10.61 -6.71
N ILE A 241 0.19 -9.37 -6.25
CA ILE A 241 -0.46 -9.06 -4.98
C ILE A 241 -1.73 -8.24 -5.26
N PRO A 242 -2.89 -8.61 -4.68
CA PRO A 242 -4.06 -7.76 -4.77
C PRO A 242 -3.76 -6.36 -4.20
N LEU A 243 -4.19 -5.31 -4.91
CA LEU A 243 -3.96 -3.91 -4.52
C LEU A 243 -4.45 -3.62 -3.09
N GLY A 244 -5.54 -4.27 -2.67
CA GLY A 244 -6.08 -4.14 -1.32
C GLY A 244 -5.24 -4.78 -0.21
N CYS A 245 -4.25 -5.59 -0.56
CA CYS A 245 -3.28 -6.20 0.35
C CYS A 245 -1.99 -5.37 0.48
N LEU A 246 -1.88 -4.25 -0.23
CA LEU A 246 -0.70 -3.39 -0.23
C LEU A 246 -0.93 -2.12 0.59
N ARG A 247 0.16 -1.62 1.15
CA ARG A 247 0.24 -0.29 1.77
C ARG A 247 1.60 0.33 1.49
N MET A 248 1.64 1.65 1.35
CA MET A 248 2.90 2.38 1.15
C MET A 248 3.86 2.12 2.32
N HIS A 249 5.12 1.84 1.98
CA HIS A 249 6.16 1.54 2.96
C HIS A 249 7.25 2.58 2.92
N PHE A 250 7.34 3.35 4.00
CA PHE A 250 8.37 4.37 4.20
C PHE A 250 9.52 3.80 5.04
N CYS A 251 10.70 4.40 4.90
CA CYS A 251 11.88 4.18 5.72
C CYS A 251 12.31 5.49 6.37
N ILE A 252 13.01 5.39 7.51
CA ILE A 252 13.63 6.56 8.13
C ILE A 252 14.60 7.19 7.14
N GLY A 253 14.53 8.52 7.00
CA GLY A 253 15.28 9.32 6.04
C GLY A 253 14.54 9.58 4.72
N ASP A 254 13.43 8.90 4.45
CA ASP A 254 12.63 9.16 3.26
C ASP A 254 12.04 10.58 3.32
N GLN A 255 12.12 11.30 2.20
CA GLN A 255 11.42 12.56 2.04
C GLN A 255 9.97 12.28 1.65
N VAL A 256 9.04 12.82 2.43
CA VAL A 256 7.62 12.57 2.28
C VAL A 256 6.86 13.88 2.25
N LYS A 257 5.67 13.81 1.66
CA LYS A 257 4.71 14.92 1.61
C LYS A 257 3.42 14.48 2.26
N VAL A 258 2.89 15.32 3.15
CA VAL A 258 1.56 15.11 3.72
C VAL A 258 0.51 15.41 2.66
N VAL A 259 -0.39 14.48 2.46
CA VAL A 259 -1.38 14.51 1.37
C VAL A 259 -2.47 15.54 1.69
N PRO A 260 -3.08 16.18 0.68
CA PRO A 260 -4.16 17.13 0.92
C PRO A 260 -5.38 16.57 1.64
N GLY A 261 -6.02 17.44 2.45
CA GLY A 261 -7.22 17.11 3.22
C GLY A 261 -6.98 16.66 4.67
N VAL A 262 -5.73 16.45 5.11
CA VAL A 262 -5.41 16.22 6.53
C VAL A 262 -4.73 17.44 7.16
N PRO A 263 -4.66 17.54 8.50
CA PRO A 263 -3.78 18.52 9.14
C PRO A 263 -2.38 18.43 8.53
N TRP A 264 -1.70 19.58 8.41
CA TRP A 264 -0.36 19.67 7.78
C TRP A 264 -0.37 19.41 6.26
N ASN A 265 -1.52 19.65 5.61
CA ASN A 265 -1.71 19.54 4.16
C ASN A 265 -0.55 20.16 3.38
N ASN A 266 -0.03 19.40 2.41
CA ASN A 266 0.95 19.84 1.44
C ASN A 266 2.35 20.10 2.02
N THR A 267 2.54 19.89 3.33
CA THR A 267 3.84 20.06 3.97
C THR A 267 4.78 18.91 3.61
N VAL A 268 6.03 19.25 3.35
CA VAL A 268 7.10 18.31 3.00
C VAL A 268 8.04 18.16 4.20
N GLY A 269 8.49 16.94 4.44
CA GLY A 269 9.40 16.65 5.53
C GLY A 269 10.14 15.33 5.33
N TRP A 270 10.86 14.91 6.37
CA TRP A 270 11.61 13.65 6.38
C TRP A 270 11.08 12.72 7.46
N VAL A 271 10.96 11.44 7.12
CA VAL A 271 10.58 10.42 8.09
C VAL A 271 11.71 10.24 9.10
N ILE A 272 11.42 10.51 10.37
CA ILE A 272 12.40 10.35 11.47
C ILE A 272 12.11 9.12 12.33
N ASN A 273 10.87 8.65 12.37
CA ASN A 273 10.47 7.47 13.12
C ASN A 273 9.23 6.82 12.49
N ILE A 274 9.11 5.50 12.67
CA ILE A 274 7.97 4.71 12.18
C ILE A 274 7.53 3.78 13.31
N ARG A 275 6.28 3.95 13.77
CA ARG A 275 5.64 3.12 14.80
C ARG A 275 4.31 2.61 14.26
N ASP A 276 4.25 1.33 13.92
CA ASP A 276 3.06 0.65 13.40
C ASP A 276 2.45 1.32 12.14
N ASN A 277 1.36 2.08 12.32
CA ASN A 277 0.72 2.87 11.25
C ASN A 277 1.11 4.35 11.27
N THR A 278 1.75 4.80 12.33
CA THR A 278 2.10 6.19 12.55
C THR A 278 3.54 6.43 12.14
N VAL A 279 3.75 7.49 11.36
CA VAL A 279 5.04 7.93 10.84
C VAL A 279 5.30 9.32 11.40
N SER A 280 6.40 9.47 12.14
CA SER A 280 6.85 10.78 12.61
C SER A 280 7.65 11.44 11.49
N VAL A 281 7.19 12.62 11.05
CA VAL A 281 7.78 13.40 9.96
C VAL A 281 8.33 14.70 10.53
N TYR A 282 9.62 14.95 10.33
CA TYR A 282 10.25 16.23 10.63
C TYR A 282 10.00 17.22 9.49
N MET A 283 9.34 18.32 9.78
CA MET A 283 8.95 19.33 8.79
C MET A 283 10.02 20.41 8.66
N GLN A 284 10.47 20.65 7.43
CA GLN A 284 11.60 21.55 7.15
C GLN A 284 11.29 23.00 7.49
N ASP A 285 10.05 23.42 7.22
CA ASP A 285 9.59 24.80 7.33
C ASP A 285 9.38 25.26 8.78
N ARG A 286 8.96 24.34 9.66
CA ARG A 286 8.62 24.66 11.05
C ARG A 286 9.66 24.20 12.07
N HIS A 287 10.65 23.41 11.65
CA HIS A 287 11.63 22.78 12.53
C HIS A 287 11.01 21.94 13.67
N ASP A 288 9.83 21.36 13.43
CA ASP A 288 9.13 20.49 14.37
C ASP A 288 8.80 19.14 13.71
N HIS A 289 8.35 18.17 14.50
CA HIS A 289 7.93 16.86 14.03
C HIS A 289 6.44 16.64 14.27
N VAL A 290 5.80 15.96 13.33
CA VAL A 290 4.39 15.57 13.42
C VAL A 290 4.22 14.09 13.24
N GLU A 291 3.28 13.52 13.98
CA GLU A 291 2.87 12.14 13.82
C GLU A 291 1.70 12.06 12.84
N VAL A 292 1.93 11.39 11.72
CA VAL A 292 0.97 11.28 10.61
C VAL A 292 0.75 9.81 10.30
N ILE A 293 -0.49 9.42 9.99
CA ILE A 293 -0.79 8.05 9.58
C ILE A 293 -0.17 7.82 8.20
N SER A 294 0.45 6.68 7.97
CA SER A 294 1.16 6.44 6.71
C SER A 294 0.27 6.48 5.46
N GLU A 295 -1.04 6.23 5.61
CA GLU A 295 -2.02 6.39 4.53
C GLU A 295 -2.12 7.84 4.04
N ASP A 296 -1.76 8.81 4.90
CA ASP A 296 -1.77 10.25 4.68
C ASP A 296 -0.44 10.84 4.20
N LEU A 297 0.51 9.97 3.85
CA LEU A 297 1.81 10.37 3.31
C LEU A 297 1.98 9.94 1.86
N ASP A 298 2.73 10.71 1.08
CA ASP A 298 3.33 10.32 -0.20
C ASP A 298 4.85 10.38 -0.15
N PHE A 299 5.50 9.68 -1.07
CA PHE A 299 6.87 10.00 -1.42
C PHE A 299 6.90 11.38 -2.08
N TYR A 300 7.70 12.28 -1.50
CA TYR A 300 7.97 13.54 -2.15
C TYR A 300 8.89 13.31 -3.35
N SER A 301 8.42 13.65 -4.53
CA SER A 301 9.26 13.80 -5.71
C SER A 301 9.28 15.30 -6.01
N ALA A 302 10.45 15.93 -5.93
CA ALA A 302 10.57 17.33 -6.26
C ALA A 302 9.98 17.55 -7.66
N PRO A 303 9.10 18.56 -7.85
CA PRO A 303 8.55 18.84 -9.16
C PRO A 303 9.71 19.01 -10.14
N PHE A 304 9.68 18.25 -11.23
CA PHE A 304 10.67 18.40 -12.29
C PHE A 304 10.54 19.83 -12.82
N VAL A 305 11.63 20.60 -12.74
CA VAL A 305 11.67 21.95 -13.31
C VAL A 305 11.49 21.80 -14.81
N ARG A 306 10.27 22.02 -15.28
CA ARG A 306 10.00 22.13 -16.71
C ARG A 306 10.46 23.52 -17.11
N GLU A 307 11.53 23.60 -17.89
CA GLU A 307 11.87 24.85 -18.57
C GLU A 307 10.67 25.23 -19.43
N LEU A 308 9.92 26.25 -18.99
CA LEU A 308 8.88 26.87 -19.78
C LEU A 308 9.57 27.54 -20.97
N SER A 309 9.67 26.82 -22.08
CA SER A 309 9.90 27.45 -23.37
C SER A 309 8.65 28.26 -23.68
N SER A 310 8.75 29.57 -23.53
CA SER A 310 7.68 30.53 -23.80
C SER A 310 7.09 30.31 -25.20
N PRO A 311 5.82 29.90 -25.35
CA PRO A 311 5.07 30.22 -26.54
C PRO A 311 4.53 31.64 -26.34
N ALA A 312 4.97 32.57 -27.17
CA ALA A 312 4.35 33.89 -27.28
C ALA A 312 2.86 33.70 -27.60
N GLY A 313 1.95 33.83 -26.63
CA GLY A 313 0.53 33.70 -26.93
C GLY A 313 -0.51 33.69 -25.82
N ASP A 314 -0.23 33.32 -24.57
CA ASP A 314 -1.30 33.24 -23.54
C ASP A 314 -0.90 33.81 -22.18
N ASN A 315 -1.64 34.83 -21.73
CA ASN A 315 -1.34 35.68 -20.57
C ASN A 315 -1.87 35.17 -19.23
N THR A 316 -2.09 33.87 -19.06
CA THR A 316 -2.52 33.31 -17.76
C THR A 316 -1.77 32.02 -17.45
N ALA A 317 -0.49 32.13 -17.10
CA ALA A 317 0.22 31.06 -16.41
C ALA A 317 -0.11 31.14 -14.91
N THR A 318 -0.78 30.11 -14.39
CA THR A 318 -0.92 29.90 -12.95
C THR A 318 0.41 29.41 -12.40
N VAL A 319 0.97 30.14 -11.43
CA VAL A 319 2.24 29.78 -10.75
C VAL A 319 1.91 28.91 -9.55
N GLU A 320 2.53 27.73 -9.43
CA GLU A 320 2.36 26.86 -8.27
C GLU A 320 3.40 27.18 -7.17
N VAL A 321 3.06 26.85 -5.93
CA VAL A 321 3.98 26.97 -4.79
C VAL A 321 5.17 26.03 -5.00
N GLY A 322 6.33 26.60 -5.32
CA GLY A 322 7.57 25.86 -5.65
C GLY A 322 8.18 26.25 -7.00
N ASP A 323 7.45 27.00 -7.82
CA ASP A 323 7.95 27.47 -9.12
C ASP A 323 9.02 28.56 -8.97
N ARG A 324 10.08 28.45 -9.77
CA ARG A 324 11.08 29.52 -9.92
C ARG A 324 10.53 30.60 -10.83
N VAL A 325 10.04 31.68 -10.24
CA VAL A 325 9.59 32.88 -10.98
C VAL A 325 10.78 33.81 -11.22
N GLN A 326 11.10 34.10 -12.49
CA GLN A 326 12.10 35.12 -12.83
C GLN A 326 11.43 36.50 -12.77
N MET A 327 11.73 37.30 -11.74
CA MET A 327 11.33 38.70 -11.72
C MET A 327 12.12 39.45 -12.79
N LEU A 328 11.45 39.86 -13.87
CA LEU A 328 12.04 40.76 -14.86
C LEU A 328 12.27 42.13 -14.22
N SER A 329 13.53 42.53 -14.15
CA SER A 329 13.96 43.82 -13.63
C SER A 329 13.54 44.94 -14.59
N PHE A 330 12.40 45.57 -14.33
CA PHE A 330 12.14 46.92 -14.82
C PHE A 330 12.30 47.89 -13.65
N GLY A 331 13.48 48.50 -13.56
CA GLY A 331 13.67 49.76 -12.82
C GLY A 331 14.04 49.71 -11.33
N LEU A 332 14.52 48.60 -10.77
CA LEU A 332 15.17 48.60 -9.45
C LEU A 332 16.50 47.84 -9.46
N GLN A 333 17.56 48.59 -9.17
CA GLN A 333 18.93 48.15 -9.01
C GLN A 333 19.05 47.30 -7.74
N GLY A 334 19.19 45.98 -7.92
CA GLY A 334 19.86 45.05 -7.02
C GLY A 334 19.34 44.94 -5.57
N MET A 335 18.20 44.27 -5.35
CA MET A 335 17.91 43.64 -4.06
C MET A 335 18.47 42.20 -4.06
N ARG A 336 19.76 42.04 -3.73
CA ARG A 336 20.35 40.73 -3.47
C ARG A 336 20.06 40.32 -2.02
N GLY A 337 19.46 39.15 -1.82
CA GLY A 337 19.58 38.38 -0.57
C GLY A 337 18.47 38.52 0.47
N LYS A 338 17.23 38.87 0.11
CA LYS A 338 16.07 38.78 1.03
C LYS A 338 15.04 37.78 0.50
N VAL A 339 14.63 36.84 1.35
CA VAL A 339 13.45 35.99 1.13
C VAL A 339 12.27 36.73 1.74
N VAL A 340 11.25 37.02 0.93
CA VAL A 340 10.02 37.69 1.39
C VAL A 340 8.87 36.70 1.24
N THR A 341 8.19 36.40 2.34
CA THR A 341 6.96 35.60 2.33
C THR A 341 5.80 36.54 2.03
N LEU A 342 5.24 36.47 0.83
CA LEU A 342 4.03 37.22 0.46
C LEU A 342 2.82 36.30 0.63
N HIS A 343 1.77 36.81 1.27
CA HIS A 343 0.48 36.13 1.34
C HIS A 343 -0.21 36.21 -0.03
N GLU A 344 -0.83 35.12 -0.49
CA GLU A 344 -1.36 34.94 -1.86
C GLU A 344 -2.32 36.07 -2.30
N ALA A 345 -3.06 36.65 -1.35
CA ALA A 345 -3.94 37.80 -1.59
C ALA A 345 -3.23 39.11 -2.00
N TYR A 346 -1.90 39.22 -1.81
CA TYR A 346 -1.10 40.39 -2.21
C TYR A 346 -0.28 40.16 -3.48
N ALA A 347 -0.36 38.95 -4.06
CA ALA A 347 0.31 38.59 -5.30
C ALA A 347 -0.63 38.78 -6.51
N SER A 348 -1.20 39.98 -6.65
CA SER A 348 -1.82 40.42 -7.90
C SER A 348 -1.17 41.74 -8.32
N VAL A 349 -0.66 41.75 -9.55
CA VAL A 349 0.02 42.88 -10.22
C VAL A 349 -0.69 44.20 -9.92
N PHE A 350 -0.12 45.05 -9.04
CA PHE A 350 -0.15 46.52 -9.08
C PHE A 350 0.83 47.13 -8.06
N SER A 351 1.29 48.34 -8.36
CA SER A 351 2.44 49.05 -7.79
C SER A 351 2.17 49.80 -6.47
N TYR A 352 3.16 49.77 -5.55
CA TYR A 352 3.46 50.66 -4.40
C TYR A 352 2.41 50.90 -3.30
N VAL A 353 2.82 50.88 -2.02
CA VAL A 353 3.20 52.04 -1.16
C VAL A 353 3.80 51.56 0.20
N HIS A 354 4.77 52.34 0.73
CA HIS A 354 5.44 52.49 2.06
C HIS A 354 4.86 51.79 3.31
N GLU A 355 5.55 51.56 4.44
CA GLU A 355 6.91 51.76 4.99
C GLU A 355 6.93 50.95 6.32
N GLU A 356 8.04 50.31 6.68
CA GLU A 356 8.75 50.50 7.97
C GLU A 356 9.99 49.59 7.97
N VAL A 357 11.17 50.20 8.12
CA VAL A 357 12.48 49.56 8.01
C VAL A 357 13.03 49.36 9.42
N VAL A 358 13.25 48.11 9.82
CA VAL A 358 14.14 47.77 10.93
C VAL A 358 15.45 47.29 10.32
N ASP A 359 16.51 48.06 10.57
CA ASP A 359 17.87 47.79 10.14
C ASP A 359 18.50 46.76 11.10
N VAL A 360 19.08 45.68 10.57
CA VAL A 360 19.85 44.72 11.37
C VAL A 360 21.18 44.46 10.66
N ASP A 361 22.25 44.86 11.34
CA ASP A 361 23.64 44.84 10.86
C ASP A 361 24.18 43.39 10.77
N LEU A 362 24.47 42.92 9.56
CA LEU A 362 24.99 41.57 9.28
C LEU A 362 26.53 41.54 9.27
N LYS A 363 27.17 41.89 10.39
CA LYS A 363 28.63 41.77 10.54
C LYS A 363 29.12 40.64 11.45
N GLU A 364 28.25 39.89 12.14
CA GLU A 364 28.71 38.94 13.16
C GLU A 364 28.56 37.44 12.87
N ILE A 365 28.12 37.03 11.67
CA ILE A 365 28.16 35.60 11.30
C ILE A 365 29.39 35.31 10.42
N LEU A 366 30.57 35.49 11.02
CA LEU A 366 31.80 34.84 10.57
C LEU A 366 32.09 33.67 11.52
N VAL A 367 31.25 32.63 11.45
CA VAL A 367 31.59 31.35 12.09
C VAL A 367 32.73 30.75 11.29
N LYS A 368 33.89 30.65 11.95
CA LYS A 368 35.08 29.90 11.53
C LYS A 368 34.72 28.42 11.30
N SER A 369 34.17 28.08 10.14
CA SER A 369 34.23 26.71 9.62
C SER A 369 35.47 26.61 8.75
N LYS A 370 36.44 25.80 9.19
CA LYS A 370 37.60 25.43 8.38
C LYS A 370 37.10 24.63 7.17
N GLY A 371 37.08 25.27 6.01
CA GLY A 371 37.26 24.65 4.70
C GLY A 371 36.33 23.49 4.33
N SER A 372 35.05 23.77 4.08
CA SER A 372 34.29 22.99 3.09
C SER A 372 34.56 23.60 1.71
N ARG A 373 35.42 22.93 0.93
CA ARG A 373 35.51 23.18 -0.51
C ARG A 373 34.10 22.96 -1.08
N LEU A 374 33.61 23.92 -1.86
CA LEU A 374 32.47 23.73 -2.76
C LEU A 374 32.63 22.38 -3.48
N ASP A 375 31.69 21.47 -3.25
CA ASP A 375 31.70 20.14 -3.85
C ASP A 375 31.74 20.27 -5.37
N LEU A 376 32.88 19.92 -5.95
CA LEU A 376 33.02 19.82 -7.39
C LEU A 376 32.07 18.73 -7.88
N PRO A 377 31.31 18.96 -8.98
CA PRO A 377 30.39 17.97 -9.50
C PRO A 377 31.14 16.66 -9.76
N ASP A 378 30.58 15.56 -9.29
CA ASP A 378 31.15 14.22 -9.46
C ASP A 378 31.21 13.86 -10.93
N ARG A 379 32.42 13.89 -11.49
CA ARG A 379 32.68 13.61 -12.91
C ARG A 379 32.40 12.15 -13.28
N TYR A 380 32.27 11.27 -12.30
CA TYR A 380 32.08 9.83 -12.50
C TYR A 380 30.63 9.37 -12.32
N ALA A 381 29.69 10.29 -12.03
CA ALA A 381 28.28 9.97 -11.81
C ALA A 381 27.64 9.20 -12.99
N GLN A 382 28.17 9.35 -14.22
CA GLN A 382 27.73 8.62 -15.41
C GLN A 382 28.04 7.11 -15.37
N GLN A 383 28.94 6.66 -14.48
CA GLN A 383 29.30 5.25 -14.32
C GLN A 383 28.40 4.52 -13.32
N VAL A 384 27.51 5.22 -12.62
CA VAL A 384 26.54 4.62 -11.69
C VAL A 384 25.58 3.71 -12.47
N GLY A 385 25.45 2.47 -12.01
CA GLY A 385 24.68 1.40 -12.67
C GLY A 385 25.50 0.53 -13.63
N GLN A 386 26.74 0.92 -13.97
CA GLN A 386 27.58 0.14 -14.88
C GLN A 386 28.08 -1.16 -14.21
N ALA A 387 27.99 -2.28 -14.93
CA ALA A 387 28.55 -3.56 -14.52
C ALA A 387 30.08 -3.55 -14.69
N VAL A 388 30.81 -4.07 -13.71
CA VAL A 388 32.27 -4.01 -13.64
C VAL A 388 32.89 -5.30 -13.11
N TYR A 389 34.14 -5.57 -13.52
CA TYR A 389 35.03 -6.53 -12.86
C TYR A 389 36.08 -5.79 -12.02
N VAL A 390 36.43 -6.36 -10.87
CA VAL A 390 37.55 -5.85 -10.08
C VAL A 390 38.87 -6.42 -10.61
N VAL A 391 39.81 -5.54 -10.98
CA VAL A 391 41.12 -5.92 -11.58
C VAL A 391 42.29 -5.64 -10.63
N GLY A 392 42.20 -4.58 -9.82
CA GLY A 392 43.32 -4.06 -9.01
C GLY A 392 43.37 -4.52 -7.55
N ALA A 393 42.23 -4.83 -6.92
CA ALA A 393 42.19 -5.28 -5.52
C ALA A 393 42.47 -6.79 -5.42
N THR A 394 43.50 -7.19 -4.68
CA THR A 394 44.07 -8.55 -4.71
C THR A 394 43.12 -9.63 -4.18
N ASP A 395 42.32 -9.33 -3.15
CA ASP A 395 41.35 -10.25 -2.54
C ASP A 395 40.00 -10.29 -3.26
N LEU A 396 39.70 -9.27 -4.07
CA LEU A 396 38.45 -9.13 -4.81
C LEU A 396 38.64 -9.27 -6.32
N LYS A 397 39.86 -9.55 -6.78
CA LYS A 397 40.19 -9.66 -8.20
C LYS A 397 39.28 -10.69 -8.86
N ARG A 398 38.75 -10.34 -10.03
CA ARG A 398 37.77 -11.13 -10.81
C ARG A 398 36.37 -11.22 -10.22
N CYS A 399 36.07 -10.58 -9.09
CA CYS A 399 34.68 -10.44 -8.66
C CYS A 399 33.93 -9.50 -9.60
N ARG A 400 32.72 -9.91 -9.99
CA ARG A 400 31.76 -9.08 -10.74
C ARG A 400 30.91 -8.26 -9.77
N GLY A 401 30.56 -7.06 -10.19
CA GLY A 401 29.65 -6.19 -9.46
C GLY A 401 29.07 -5.07 -10.32
N TYR A 402 28.35 -4.16 -9.70
CA TYR A 402 27.85 -2.94 -10.33
C TYR A 402 28.10 -1.72 -9.44
N ILE A 403 28.38 -0.57 -10.06
CA ILE A 403 28.65 0.68 -9.35
C ILE A 403 27.33 1.24 -8.81
N ARG A 404 27.22 1.43 -7.48
CA ARG A 404 26.04 2.04 -6.83
C ARG A 404 26.15 3.55 -6.67
N SER A 405 27.35 4.04 -6.37
CA SER A 405 27.64 5.47 -6.27
C SER A 405 29.11 5.71 -6.54
N THR A 406 29.43 6.93 -6.97
CA THR A 406 30.78 7.41 -7.20
C THR A 406 31.05 8.62 -6.31
N LEU A 407 32.32 8.91 -6.10
CA LEU A 407 32.80 10.10 -5.39
C LEU A 407 33.77 10.85 -6.31
N SER A 408 33.85 12.18 -6.12
CA SER A 408 34.70 13.07 -6.93
C SER A 408 36.20 12.78 -6.79
N ASP A 409 36.61 12.00 -5.79
CA ASP A 409 37.99 11.55 -5.57
C ASP A 409 38.40 10.33 -6.42
N GLY A 410 37.50 9.82 -7.28
CA GLY A 410 37.74 8.66 -8.14
C GLY A 410 37.55 7.31 -7.45
N THR A 411 36.83 7.30 -6.32
CA THR A 411 36.36 6.07 -5.67
C THR A 411 34.89 5.79 -5.98
N ALA A 412 34.51 4.52 -5.86
CA ALA A 412 33.16 4.04 -6.13
C ALA A 412 32.74 2.98 -5.10
N TRP A 413 31.47 3.01 -4.73
CA TRP A 413 30.81 1.92 -4.02
C TRP A 413 30.34 0.88 -5.02
N VAL A 414 30.97 -0.30 -4.98
CA VAL A 414 30.65 -1.41 -5.88
C VAL A 414 29.93 -2.50 -5.11
N TYR A 415 28.74 -2.89 -5.58
CA TYR A 415 28.02 -4.04 -5.05
C TYR A 415 28.52 -5.31 -5.73
N LEU A 416 29.13 -6.22 -4.97
CA LEU A 416 29.72 -7.44 -5.50
C LEU A 416 28.67 -8.56 -5.52
N GLU A 417 28.43 -9.14 -6.71
CA GLU A 417 27.42 -10.20 -6.90
C GLU A 417 27.74 -11.45 -6.07
N ALA A 418 29.01 -11.86 -6.04
CA ALA A 418 29.44 -13.10 -5.38
C ALA A 418 29.33 -13.06 -3.84
N SER A 419 29.46 -11.88 -3.23
CA SER A 419 29.46 -11.72 -1.77
C SER A 419 28.28 -10.94 -1.23
N GLN A 420 27.39 -10.44 -2.10
CA GLN A 420 26.18 -9.68 -1.75
C GLN A 420 26.45 -8.49 -0.81
N ARG A 421 27.65 -7.89 -0.89
CA ARG A 421 28.10 -6.76 -0.06
C ARG A 421 28.61 -5.63 -0.93
N SER A 422 28.50 -4.39 -0.42
CA SER A 422 29.07 -3.21 -1.06
C SER A 422 30.48 -2.99 -0.54
N VAL A 423 31.44 -2.75 -1.44
CA VAL A 423 32.84 -2.48 -1.10
C VAL A 423 33.28 -1.18 -1.78
N HIS A 424 34.14 -0.44 -1.09
CA HIS A 424 34.75 0.78 -1.60
C HIS A 424 35.97 0.42 -2.46
N LEU A 425 35.93 0.76 -3.74
CA LEU A 425 37.01 0.46 -4.70
C LEU A 425 37.40 1.73 -5.47
N LYS A 426 38.65 1.85 -5.91
CA LYS A 426 39.04 2.94 -6.81
C LYS A 426 38.56 2.62 -8.22
N LEU A 427 38.08 3.61 -8.96
CA LEU A 427 37.59 3.41 -10.33
C LEU A 427 38.64 2.81 -11.26
N LYS A 428 39.93 3.11 -11.04
CA LYS A 428 41.05 2.50 -11.78
C LYS A 428 41.22 0.99 -11.54
N ASP A 429 40.65 0.47 -10.45
CA ASP A 429 40.68 -0.95 -10.10
C ASP A 429 39.46 -1.69 -10.65
N LEU A 430 38.60 -1.01 -11.41
CA LEU A 430 37.39 -1.54 -12.03
C LEU A 430 37.56 -1.57 -13.56
N PHE A 431 37.09 -2.65 -14.18
CA PHE A 431 37.01 -2.80 -15.62
C PHE A 431 35.54 -2.87 -16.05
N PRO A 432 35.05 -1.92 -16.86
CA PRO A 432 33.67 -1.90 -17.30
C PRO A 432 33.36 -3.09 -18.20
N ILE A 433 32.21 -3.73 -17.94
CA ILE A 433 31.67 -4.79 -18.79
C ILE A 433 30.78 -4.09 -19.83
N PRO A 434 31.13 -4.13 -21.13
CA PRO A 434 30.30 -3.54 -22.17
C PRO A 434 28.92 -4.22 -22.19
N HIS A 435 27.86 -3.45 -22.40
CA HIS A 435 26.52 -4.00 -22.55
C HIS A 435 26.43 -4.75 -23.89
N GLY A 436 26.56 -6.08 -23.82
CA GLY A 436 26.42 -7.00 -24.94
C GLY A 436 27.09 -8.35 -24.61
N ASP A 437 26.39 -9.45 -24.87
CA ASP A 437 26.89 -10.81 -24.67
C ASP A 437 28.17 -11.04 -25.49
N VAL A 438 29.33 -10.93 -24.84
CA VAL A 438 30.61 -11.39 -25.39
C VAL A 438 31.21 -12.35 -24.37
N HIS A 439 31.51 -13.57 -24.82
CA HIS A 439 32.22 -14.58 -24.05
C HIS A 439 33.65 -14.09 -23.72
N ILE A 440 33.84 -13.60 -22.49
CA ILE A 440 35.11 -13.03 -22.00
C ILE A 440 36.21 -14.10 -21.75
N GLU A 441 35.90 -15.40 -21.83
CA GLU A 441 36.90 -16.47 -21.63
C GLU A 441 38.05 -16.44 -22.65
N GLU A 442 37.86 -15.78 -23.81
CA GLU A 442 38.88 -15.75 -24.87
C GLU A 442 39.91 -14.62 -24.72
N MET A 443 39.60 -13.56 -23.96
CA MET A 443 40.51 -12.40 -23.77
C MET A 443 41.47 -12.54 -22.59
N LEU A 444 41.30 -13.56 -21.73
CA LEU A 444 42.16 -13.79 -20.57
C LEU A 444 43.26 -14.85 -20.80
N ARG A 445 43.41 -15.37 -22.04
CA ARG A 445 44.56 -16.19 -22.41
C ARG A 445 45.77 -15.30 -22.69
N VAL A 446 46.71 -15.28 -21.74
CA VAL A 446 48.04 -14.69 -21.92
C VAL A 446 48.80 -15.51 -22.99
N PRO A 447 49.55 -14.89 -23.93
CA PRO A 447 50.40 -15.64 -24.85
C PRO A 447 51.54 -16.27 -24.06
N SER A 448 51.59 -17.60 -23.99
CA SER A 448 52.75 -18.33 -23.49
C SER A 448 53.94 -18.08 -24.42
N THR A 449 54.98 -17.49 -23.86
CA THR A 449 56.30 -17.33 -24.46
C THR A 449 56.85 -18.70 -24.91
N ALA A 450 57.21 -18.78 -26.19
CA ALA A 450 57.87 -19.93 -26.77
C ALA A 450 59.26 -20.12 -26.13
N VAL A 451 59.44 -21.24 -25.42
CA VAL A 451 60.76 -21.80 -25.11
C VAL A 451 61.05 -22.86 -26.16
N SER A 452 62.10 -22.59 -26.93
CA SER A 452 62.72 -23.51 -27.88
C SER A 452 63.46 -24.62 -27.14
N SER A 453 62.99 -25.87 -27.24
CA SER A 453 63.85 -27.05 -27.29
C SER A 453 63.07 -28.26 -27.80
N THR A 454 63.29 -28.61 -29.07
CA THR A 454 63.01 -29.95 -29.59
C THR A 454 64.35 -30.63 -29.85
N ALA A 455 64.59 -31.69 -29.08
CA ALA A 455 65.50 -32.79 -29.39
C ALA A 455 64.63 -34.03 -29.63
N ASP A 456 65.10 -34.86 -30.54
CA ASP A 456 64.50 -36.07 -31.09
C ASP A 456 63.96 -37.10 -30.08
N GLY A 457 62.94 -37.85 -30.50
CA GLY A 457 62.63 -39.15 -29.90
C GLY A 457 61.20 -39.66 -30.18
N PRO A 458 61.03 -40.81 -30.87
CA PRO A 458 59.73 -41.30 -31.32
C PRO A 458 58.98 -42.10 -30.25
N ALA A 459 57.65 -42.15 -30.44
CA ALA A 459 56.65 -42.90 -29.69
C ALA A 459 56.97 -44.40 -29.52
N PRO A 460 56.29 -45.10 -28.59
CA PRO A 460 55.07 -45.78 -29.06
C PRO A 460 53.91 -45.89 -28.03
N THR A 461 52.70 -45.85 -28.61
CA THR A 461 51.46 -46.58 -28.27
C THR A 461 51.12 -46.95 -26.82
N GLU A 462 49.97 -46.47 -26.34
CA GLU A 462 48.80 -47.29 -26.00
C GLU A 462 47.65 -46.39 -25.47
N ASN A 463 46.61 -46.18 -26.28
CA ASN A 463 45.40 -45.46 -25.88
C ASN A 463 44.27 -46.46 -25.60
N ILE A 464 43.96 -46.61 -24.31
CA ILE A 464 42.75 -47.22 -23.79
C ILE A 464 41.59 -46.28 -24.09
N THR A 465 40.59 -46.79 -24.82
CA THR A 465 39.36 -46.07 -25.16
C THR A 465 38.23 -46.51 -24.22
N ALA A 466 37.37 -45.54 -23.90
CA ALA A 466 36.00 -45.64 -23.42
C ALA A 466 35.74 -45.61 -21.90
N LEU A 467 35.32 -44.44 -21.41
CA LEU A 467 34.29 -44.31 -20.38
C LEU A 467 33.47 -43.02 -20.57
N SER A 468 32.15 -43.24 -20.58
CA SER A 468 31.06 -42.34 -20.18
C SER A 468 30.58 -41.23 -21.13
N THR A 469 29.65 -41.62 -22.00
CA THR A 469 28.59 -40.80 -22.59
C THR A 469 27.70 -40.18 -21.50
N ILE A 470 27.57 -38.85 -21.47
CA ILE A 470 26.54 -38.13 -20.70
C ILE A 470 25.32 -37.96 -21.63
N PRO A 471 24.09 -38.31 -21.20
CA PRO A 471 22.91 -38.15 -22.05
C PRO A 471 22.54 -36.67 -22.20
N ALA A 472 22.23 -36.27 -23.43
CA ALA A 472 21.68 -34.96 -23.75
C ALA A 472 20.29 -34.80 -23.11
N ILE A 473 20.11 -33.74 -22.32
CA ILE A 473 18.82 -33.30 -21.81
C ILE A 473 18.04 -32.69 -22.99
N THR A 474 16.87 -33.24 -23.29
CA THR A 474 15.98 -32.74 -24.34
C THR A 474 15.25 -31.47 -23.92
N PRO A 475 14.94 -30.51 -24.82
CA PRO A 475 14.31 -29.21 -24.50
C PRO A 475 12.84 -29.25 -24.02
N ALA A 476 12.32 -30.41 -23.59
CA ALA A 476 10.92 -30.59 -23.20
C ALA A 476 10.64 -30.35 -21.70
N GLU A 477 11.67 -30.18 -20.85
CA GLU A 477 11.51 -29.94 -19.41
C GLU A 477 11.53 -28.45 -18.99
N LEU A 478 11.50 -27.52 -19.95
CA LEU A 478 11.48 -26.07 -19.69
C LEU A 478 10.13 -25.41 -20.04
N ALA A 479 9.01 -26.09 -19.77
CA ALA A 479 7.68 -25.54 -20.01
C ALA A 479 6.83 -25.48 -18.72
N ASN A 480 6.27 -24.28 -18.49
CA ASN A 480 5.23 -23.89 -17.52
C ASN A 480 5.64 -23.51 -16.07
N PRO A 481 6.19 -22.30 -15.86
CA PRO A 481 6.12 -21.61 -14.56
C PRO A 481 4.68 -21.17 -14.17
N ARG A 482 3.67 -21.48 -14.98
CA ARG A 482 2.27 -21.06 -14.78
C ARG A 482 1.45 -21.95 -13.82
N GLU A 483 1.88 -23.18 -13.51
CA GLU A 483 1.08 -24.11 -12.69
C GLU A 483 1.31 -24.01 -11.17
N HIS A 484 2.23 -23.15 -10.71
CA HIS A 484 2.38 -22.86 -9.27
C HIS A 484 1.50 -21.70 -8.80
N LEU A 485 0.85 -20.98 -9.71
CA LEU A 485 -0.04 -19.86 -9.43
C LEU A 485 -1.41 -20.36 -8.95
N ALA A 486 -1.85 -19.90 -7.77
CA ALA A 486 -3.14 -20.17 -7.13
C ALA A 486 -3.34 -21.56 -6.46
N ARG A 487 -2.32 -22.15 -5.84
CA ARG A 487 -2.57 -23.25 -4.90
C ARG A 487 -3.28 -22.71 -3.66
N ARG A 488 -4.58 -23.01 -3.54
CA ARG A 488 -5.37 -22.75 -2.33
C ARG A 488 -4.58 -23.25 -1.10
N PRO A 489 -4.57 -22.50 0.02
CA PRO A 489 -3.92 -22.97 1.23
C PRO A 489 -4.47 -24.34 1.59
N LYS A 490 -3.58 -25.34 1.70
CA LYS A 490 -3.98 -26.69 2.07
C LYS A 490 -4.43 -26.67 3.53
N VAL A 491 -5.65 -27.12 3.76
CA VAL A 491 -6.26 -27.18 5.09
C VAL A 491 -6.50 -28.64 5.48
N ALA A 492 -6.39 -28.94 6.78
CA ALA A 492 -6.74 -30.27 7.27
C ALA A 492 -8.25 -30.54 7.11
N GLU A 493 -8.62 -31.78 6.80
CA GLU A 493 -10.03 -32.19 6.60
C GLU A 493 -10.80 -32.39 7.92
N THR A 494 -10.10 -32.58 9.04
CA THR A 494 -10.71 -32.94 10.32
C THR A 494 -10.93 -31.74 11.24
N TYR A 495 -12.09 -31.73 11.91
CA TYR A 495 -12.40 -30.76 12.96
C TYR A 495 -11.47 -30.94 14.17
N PRO A 496 -11.04 -29.86 14.83
CA PRO A 496 -9.85 -29.92 15.63
C PRO A 496 -10.14 -30.22 17.11
N SER A 497 -10.40 -31.48 17.44
CA SER A 497 -10.42 -31.95 18.84
C SER A 497 -9.06 -31.80 19.54
N TRP A 498 -7.98 -31.61 18.76
CA TRP A 498 -6.61 -31.40 19.22
C TRP A 498 -6.27 -29.96 19.62
N LEU A 499 -7.12 -28.99 19.25
CA LEU A 499 -6.84 -27.57 19.37
C LEU A 499 -6.63 -27.07 20.82
N PRO A 500 -7.34 -27.59 21.85
CA PRO A 500 -7.08 -27.23 23.25
C PRO A 500 -5.64 -27.48 23.68
N ASN A 501 -4.99 -28.53 23.15
CA ASN A 501 -3.63 -28.93 23.54
C ASN A 501 -2.55 -28.02 22.94
N VAL A 502 -2.92 -27.14 22.00
CA VAL A 502 -1.94 -26.35 21.23
C VAL A 502 -2.23 -24.85 21.14
N ALA A 503 -3.26 -24.37 21.84
CA ALA A 503 -3.69 -22.96 21.82
C ALA A 503 -2.57 -21.96 22.16
N GLY A 504 -1.64 -22.35 23.06
CA GLY A 504 -0.52 -21.50 23.47
C GLY A 504 0.57 -21.31 22.41
N TRP A 505 0.56 -22.07 21.32
CA TRP A 505 1.65 -22.03 20.33
C TRP A 505 1.42 -21.04 19.20
N GLY A 506 0.23 -20.45 19.06
CA GLY A 506 -0.08 -19.56 17.94
C GLY A 506 -0.27 -20.33 16.63
N VAL A 507 -1.04 -21.42 16.70
CA VAL A 507 -1.41 -22.23 15.54
C VAL A 507 -2.19 -21.39 14.52
N MET A 508 -1.85 -21.55 13.25
CA MET A 508 -2.50 -20.87 12.14
C MET A 508 -3.69 -21.71 11.66
N VAL A 509 -4.86 -21.08 11.60
CA VAL A 509 -6.12 -21.71 11.19
C VAL A 509 -6.77 -20.87 10.09
N VAL A 510 -7.68 -21.49 9.35
CA VAL A 510 -8.49 -20.85 8.31
C VAL A 510 -9.96 -21.02 8.69
N GLN A 511 -10.74 -19.96 8.54
CA GLN A 511 -12.18 -19.97 8.84
C GLN A 511 -12.98 -20.51 7.65
N GLU A 512 -13.90 -21.44 7.91
CA GLU A 512 -14.81 -22.01 6.92
C GLU A 512 -15.67 -20.89 6.31
N GLY A 513 -15.67 -20.78 4.98
CA GLY A 513 -16.28 -19.68 4.24
C GLY A 513 -15.33 -18.56 3.80
N ASP A 514 -14.12 -18.48 4.38
CA ASP A 514 -13.09 -17.49 3.99
C ASP A 514 -11.70 -18.14 3.96
N PRO A 515 -11.33 -18.83 2.86
CA PRO A 515 -10.07 -19.59 2.78
C PRO A 515 -8.82 -18.71 2.86
N TYR A 516 -8.96 -17.38 2.77
CA TYR A 516 -7.87 -16.42 2.81
C TYR A 516 -7.72 -15.75 4.18
N ALA A 517 -8.70 -15.88 5.07
CA ALA A 517 -8.62 -15.44 6.47
C ALA A 517 -7.77 -16.39 7.30
N ILE A 518 -6.45 -16.21 7.20
CA ILE A 518 -5.52 -16.90 8.09
C ILE A 518 -5.51 -16.23 9.45
N CYS A 519 -5.93 -16.98 10.47
CA CYS A 519 -6.08 -16.50 11.83
C CYS A 519 -5.08 -17.21 12.76
N THR A 520 -4.68 -16.55 13.85
CA THR A 520 -3.84 -17.16 14.88
C THR A 520 -4.69 -17.51 16.09
N VAL A 521 -4.67 -18.77 16.52
CA VAL A 521 -5.37 -19.18 17.76
C VAL A 521 -4.69 -18.53 18.97
N LYS A 522 -5.49 -17.93 19.86
CA LYS A 522 -5.01 -17.29 21.09
C LYS A 522 -5.48 -18.02 22.35
N ARG A 523 -6.75 -18.40 22.39
CA ARG A 523 -7.36 -19.04 23.56
C ARG A 523 -8.44 -20.01 23.11
N VAL A 524 -8.62 -21.09 23.85
CA VAL A 524 -9.68 -22.08 23.63
C VAL A 524 -10.49 -22.18 24.91
N GLU A 525 -11.81 -22.00 24.82
CA GLU A 525 -12.77 -22.04 25.92
C GLU A 525 -13.95 -22.92 25.53
N GLY A 526 -13.93 -24.18 25.97
CA GLY A 526 -14.94 -25.17 25.59
C GLY A 526 -15.04 -25.33 24.06
N ASP A 527 -16.23 -25.12 23.52
CA ASP A 527 -16.53 -25.21 22.08
C ASP A 527 -16.25 -23.91 21.30
N SER A 528 -15.64 -22.93 21.95
CA SER A 528 -15.32 -21.63 21.37
C SER A 528 -13.81 -21.35 21.38
N ILE A 529 -13.31 -20.68 20.34
CA ILE A 529 -11.91 -20.31 20.17
C ILE A 529 -11.81 -18.82 19.95
N THR A 530 -10.99 -18.15 20.74
CA THR A 530 -10.58 -16.79 20.45
C THR A 530 -9.42 -16.81 19.47
N ILE A 531 -9.66 -16.27 18.28
CA ILE A 531 -8.69 -16.12 17.20
C ILE A 531 -8.29 -14.65 17.04
N LEU A 532 -7.07 -14.43 16.54
CA LEU A 532 -6.58 -13.14 16.09
C LEU A 532 -6.63 -13.10 14.56
N LYS A 533 -7.56 -12.33 14.00
CA LYS A 533 -7.73 -12.06 12.56
C LYS A 533 -7.20 -10.66 12.26
N GLY A 534 -5.97 -10.58 11.75
CA GLY A 534 -5.26 -9.30 11.62
C GLY A 534 -4.94 -8.70 13.00
N ALA A 535 -5.57 -7.56 13.32
CA ALA A 535 -5.47 -6.90 14.63
C ALA A 535 -6.71 -7.14 15.52
N ALA A 536 -7.78 -7.73 14.98
CA ALA A 536 -9.02 -7.96 15.69
C ALA A 536 -9.01 -9.33 16.39
N MET A 537 -9.50 -9.36 17.62
CA MET A 537 -9.78 -10.59 18.36
C MET A 537 -11.24 -10.97 18.13
N GLU A 538 -11.49 -12.21 17.72
CA GLU A 538 -12.84 -12.73 17.46
C GLU A 538 -13.00 -14.08 18.15
N THR A 539 -14.17 -14.34 18.72
CA THR A 539 -14.50 -15.66 19.28
C THR A 539 -15.39 -16.40 18.30
N VAL A 540 -14.90 -17.53 17.78
CA VAL A 540 -15.59 -18.36 16.79
C VAL A 540 -15.79 -19.78 17.31
N PRO A 541 -16.83 -20.52 16.86
CA PRO A 541 -16.98 -21.92 17.20
C PRO A 541 -15.79 -22.75 16.70
N VAL A 542 -15.33 -23.74 17.48
CA VAL A 542 -14.21 -24.62 17.10
C VAL A 542 -14.42 -25.28 15.73
N GLN A 543 -15.69 -25.54 15.42
CA GLN A 543 -16.12 -26.22 14.21
C GLN A 543 -15.76 -25.42 12.95
N THR A 544 -15.85 -24.10 12.99
CA THR A 544 -15.64 -23.28 11.79
C THR A 544 -14.17 -23.12 11.40
N LEU A 545 -13.24 -23.83 12.05
CA LEU A 545 -11.80 -23.67 11.85
C LEU A 545 -11.16 -24.94 11.30
N ARG A 546 -10.26 -24.77 10.33
CA ARG A 546 -9.37 -25.81 9.82
C ARG A 546 -7.92 -25.45 10.09
N ALA A 547 -7.08 -26.44 10.42
CA ALA A 547 -5.63 -26.22 10.51
C ALA A 547 -5.05 -25.86 9.16
N LEU A 548 -4.19 -24.84 9.13
CA LEU A 548 -3.35 -24.56 7.98
C LEU A 548 -2.20 -25.57 7.94
N LEU A 549 -2.08 -26.36 6.87
CA LEU A 549 -1.01 -27.34 6.72
C LEU A 549 0.33 -26.65 6.39
N PRO A 550 1.49 -27.30 6.64
CA PRO A 550 2.75 -26.81 6.11
C PRO A 550 2.70 -26.71 4.59
N SER A 551 3.43 -25.73 4.06
CA SER A 551 3.50 -25.43 2.63
C SER A 551 4.93 -25.48 2.11
N LEU A 552 5.92 -25.26 2.99
CA LEU A 552 7.29 -24.98 2.60
C LEU A 552 8.31 -25.61 3.57
N ARG A 553 9.54 -25.79 3.11
CA ARG A 553 10.68 -26.07 3.99
C ARG A 553 10.92 -24.88 4.92
N GLY A 554 11.16 -25.16 6.19
CA GLY A 554 11.40 -24.14 7.23
C GLY A 554 10.15 -23.75 8.01
N ASP A 555 8.96 -24.17 7.57
CA ASP A 555 7.72 -23.94 8.31
C ASP A 555 7.82 -24.53 9.72
N LEU A 556 7.36 -23.76 10.71
CA LEU A 556 7.16 -24.24 12.06
C LEU A 556 5.82 -24.96 12.11
N VAL A 557 5.83 -26.18 12.63
CA VAL A 557 4.64 -27.03 12.72
C VAL A 557 4.52 -27.63 14.10
N VAL A 558 3.28 -27.90 14.52
CA VAL A 558 2.96 -28.78 15.63
C VAL A 558 2.26 -30.02 15.10
N ARG A 559 2.50 -31.16 15.75
CA ARG A 559 1.74 -32.37 15.47
C ARG A 559 0.36 -32.25 16.09
N ILE A 560 -0.66 -32.60 15.31
CA ILE A 560 -2.06 -32.57 15.77
C ILE A 560 -2.55 -33.94 16.24
N THR A 561 -1.79 -35.01 16.02
CA THR A 561 -2.09 -36.37 16.49
C THR A 561 -0.82 -37.10 16.95
N GLY A 562 -0.96 -38.06 17.88
CA GLY A 562 0.12 -38.92 18.37
C GLY A 562 0.67 -38.51 19.75
N GLU A 563 1.75 -39.15 20.18
CA GLU A 563 2.36 -38.93 21.51
C GLU A 563 3.06 -37.58 21.64
N ASP A 564 3.47 -36.98 20.52
CA ASP A 564 4.24 -35.73 20.46
C ASP A 564 3.36 -34.48 20.15
N VAL A 565 2.04 -34.55 20.44
CA VAL A 565 1.12 -33.43 20.22
C VAL A 565 1.59 -32.19 20.99
N GLY A 566 1.59 -31.05 20.31
CA GLY A 566 2.03 -29.78 20.89
C GLY A 566 3.53 -29.52 20.90
N THR A 567 4.36 -30.45 20.40
CA THR A 567 5.79 -30.15 20.20
C THR A 567 6.02 -29.36 18.92
N VAL A 568 6.71 -28.21 19.02
CA VAL A 568 7.05 -27.39 17.85
C VAL A 568 8.26 -27.95 17.12
N GLN A 569 8.09 -28.22 15.84
CA GLN A 569 9.08 -28.83 14.95
C GLN A 569 9.23 -27.97 13.68
N VAL A 570 10.36 -28.13 12.98
CA VAL A 570 10.70 -27.40 11.76
C VAL A 570 10.66 -28.37 10.59
N VAL A 571 9.95 -28.02 9.53
CA VAL A 571 9.93 -28.80 8.27
C VAL A 571 11.31 -28.74 7.62
N GLN A 572 12.01 -29.87 7.54
CA GLN A 572 13.30 -30.00 6.85
C GLN A 572 13.13 -30.32 5.37
N LYS A 573 12.15 -31.17 5.04
CA LYS A 573 11.76 -31.47 3.67
C LYS A 573 10.24 -31.52 3.60
N TYR A 574 9.67 -30.70 2.73
CA TYR A 574 8.24 -30.70 2.46
C TYR A 574 7.90 -31.79 1.45
N GLY A 575 6.77 -32.46 1.67
CA GLY A 575 6.14 -33.36 0.72
C GLY A 575 4.62 -33.26 0.87
N ASP A 576 3.89 -33.48 -0.21
CA ASP A 576 2.44 -33.31 -0.24
C ASP A 576 1.73 -34.31 0.71
N GLU A 577 2.24 -35.54 0.78
CA GLU A 577 1.72 -36.59 1.67
C GLU A 577 2.45 -36.65 3.01
N GLU A 578 3.78 -36.47 3.00
CA GLU A 578 4.61 -36.55 4.19
C GLU A 578 5.68 -35.46 4.24
N CYS A 579 5.94 -34.94 5.44
CA CYS A 579 7.03 -34.02 5.72
C CYS A 579 8.10 -34.67 6.61
N GLU A 580 9.37 -34.42 6.32
CA GLU A 580 10.48 -34.70 7.24
C GLU A 580 10.62 -33.51 8.18
N ILE A 581 10.46 -33.74 9.48
CA ILE A 581 10.44 -32.69 10.50
C ILE A 581 11.49 -32.91 11.58
N ARG A 582 12.02 -31.82 12.12
CA ARG A 582 13.07 -31.82 13.14
C ARG A 582 12.61 -31.02 14.35
N GLN A 583 12.90 -31.48 15.57
CA GLN A 583 12.68 -30.67 16.77
C GLN A 583 13.41 -29.32 16.68
N ARG A 584 12.71 -28.25 17.06
CA ARG A 584 13.28 -26.89 17.10
C ARG A 584 14.46 -26.87 18.08
N GLY A 585 15.61 -26.39 17.63
CA GLY A 585 16.84 -26.33 18.45
C GLY A 585 17.78 -27.54 18.36
N ALA A 586 17.34 -28.67 17.79
CA ALA A 586 18.25 -29.78 17.56
C ALA A 586 19.36 -29.40 16.55
N GLU A 587 20.61 -29.78 16.78
CA GLU A 587 21.68 -29.50 15.80
C GLU A 587 21.46 -30.30 14.51
N SER A 588 21.73 -29.65 13.37
CA SER A 588 21.68 -30.30 12.06
C SER A 588 22.91 -31.19 11.88
N ARG A 589 22.85 -32.43 12.36
CA ARG A 589 23.87 -33.44 12.06
C ARG A 589 23.59 -34.06 10.69
N SER A 590 24.49 -33.86 9.72
CA SER A 590 24.25 -34.15 8.29
C SER A 590 23.95 -35.62 7.93
N ARG A 591 23.96 -36.55 8.89
CA ARG A 591 23.68 -37.98 8.68
C ARG A 591 22.45 -38.52 9.40
N ARG A 592 21.71 -37.70 10.17
CA ARG A 592 20.55 -38.20 10.92
C ARG A 592 19.30 -38.17 10.03
N LYS A 593 18.68 -39.33 9.81
CA LYS A 593 17.36 -39.41 9.18
C LYS A 593 16.33 -38.74 10.08
N TYR A 594 15.62 -37.75 9.57
CA TYR A 594 14.52 -37.11 10.28
C TYR A 594 13.26 -37.96 10.17
N PRO A 595 12.44 -38.01 11.21
CA PRO A 595 11.19 -38.74 11.16
C PRO A 595 10.23 -38.08 10.16
N ARG A 596 9.48 -38.93 9.43
CA ARG A 596 8.48 -38.54 8.45
C ARG A 596 7.10 -38.55 9.09
N PHE A 597 6.29 -37.55 8.80
CA PHE A 597 4.93 -37.43 9.29
C PHE A 597 3.99 -37.07 8.17
N PRO A 598 2.78 -37.66 8.15
CA PRO A 598 1.75 -37.25 7.22
C PRO A 598 1.47 -35.75 7.32
N THR A 599 1.49 -35.05 6.19
CA THR A 599 1.29 -33.60 6.10
C THR A 599 -0.06 -33.18 6.68
N ALA A 600 -1.09 -33.99 6.48
CA ALA A 600 -2.43 -33.81 7.05
C ALA A 600 -2.47 -33.90 8.60
N LYS A 601 -1.40 -34.41 9.25
CA LYS A 601 -1.27 -34.52 10.71
C LYS A 601 -0.36 -33.43 11.31
N LEU A 602 -0.08 -32.39 10.55
CA LEU A 602 0.71 -31.23 10.96
C LEU A 602 -0.13 -29.95 10.84
N ALA A 603 0.00 -29.05 11.81
CA ALA A 603 -0.57 -27.71 11.73
C ALA A 603 0.53 -26.66 11.81
N ARG A 604 0.49 -25.67 10.92
CA ARG A 604 1.46 -24.59 10.84
C ARG A 604 1.31 -23.66 12.05
N VAL A 605 2.45 -23.18 12.55
CA VAL A 605 2.54 -22.31 13.70
C VAL A 605 3.18 -21.00 13.29
N ARG A 606 2.63 -19.88 13.78
CA ARG A 606 3.25 -18.58 13.54
C ARG A 606 4.61 -18.56 14.22
N SER A 607 5.67 -18.26 13.46
CA SER A 607 6.97 -18.00 14.08
C SER A 607 6.80 -16.86 15.05
N ALA A 608 6.84 -17.16 16.35
CA ALA A 608 6.99 -16.14 17.35
C ALA A 608 8.28 -15.40 17.00
N LEU A 609 8.15 -14.15 16.53
CA LEU A 609 9.18 -13.14 16.72
C LEU A 609 9.57 -13.29 18.18
N LYS A 610 10.84 -13.63 18.44
CA LYS A 610 11.36 -13.67 19.81
C LYS A 610 10.85 -12.39 20.48
N GLN A 611 9.99 -12.52 21.48
CA GLN A 611 9.82 -11.45 22.45
C GLN A 611 11.18 -11.39 23.14
N GLY A 612 12.03 -10.49 22.65
CA GLY A 612 13.25 -10.06 23.33
C GLY A 612 12.88 -9.04 24.37
#